data_AF-A0A1M4ZGB0-F1
#
_entry.id   AF-A0A1M4ZGB0-F1
#
_cell.length_a   1.000
_cell.length_b   1.000
_cell.length_c   1.000
_cell.angle_alpha   90.00
_cell.angle_beta   90.00
_cell.angle_gamma   90.00
#
_symmetry.space_group_name_H-M   'P 1'
#
loop_
_entity.id
_entity.type
_entity.pdbx_description
1 polymer ?
#
loop_
_entity_poly.entity_id
_entity_poly.type
_entity_poly.pdbx_seq_one_letter_code
_entity_poly.pdbx_strand_id
1 'polypeptide(L)'
;MVIKKILKDQKGGILPITAGVIFIFLALVAIVVDFGRYTAAKEKLQTAGDAAALAAAKSVDRYVKLEIDPGSSRECCDCKKGCCPCCVDCGDPIIVVGKEADLIDNEGWRRYCCSCGCNGDPEILDRWVDYKNGGDDAVIAANTVFEINKPAEMDAQTGGSSNISVDTSYLSQNRRNSRFYPSVFVQAHGKVRTLLMDFLKLINPNANFEYLNASTCSQGRTYYHDVNNGKWQRPPDNYCEE
;
A
#
# COMPACT_ATOMS: atom_id res chain seq x y z
N MET A 1 -2.52 2.77 65.06
CA MET A 1 -3.76 2.99 65.85
C MET A 1 -4.60 4.19 65.38
N VAL A 2 -4.10 5.06 64.49
CA VAL A 2 -4.81 6.26 64.00
C VAL A 2 -5.88 5.93 62.92
N ILE A 3 -5.60 4.96 62.03
CA ILE A 3 -6.50 4.58 60.92
C ILE A 3 -7.87 4.08 61.43
N LYS A 4 -7.91 3.35 62.56
CA LYS A 4 -9.16 2.85 63.16
C LYS A 4 -10.04 3.95 63.78
N LYS A 5 -9.48 5.11 64.13
CA LYS A 5 -10.26 6.23 64.69
C LYS A 5 -10.92 7.09 63.60
N ILE A 6 -10.29 7.22 62.43
CA ILE A 6 -10.82 8.00 61.30
C ILE A 6 -12.05 7.31 60.66
N LEU A 7 -12.07 5.99 60.67
CA LEU A 7 -13.17 5.19 60.11
C LEU A 7 -14.45 5.16 60.97
N LYS A 8 -14.40 5.64 62.21
CA LYS A 8 -15.51 5.50 63.19
C LYS A 8 -16.27 6.79 63.47
N ASP A 9 -15.89 7.89 62.81
CA ASP A 9 -16.51 9.21 62.98
C ASP A 9 -17.23 9.58 61.68
N GLN A 10 -18.54 9.83 61.72
CA GLN A 10 -19.35 10.08 60.51
C GLN A 10 -18.90 11.35 59.73
N LYS A 11 -18.10 12.22 60.36
CA LYS A 11 -17.44 13.38 59.72
C LYS A 11 -16.08 13.05 59.10
N GLY A 12 -15.43 11.96 59.48
CA GLY A 12 -14.12 11.51 58.97
C GLY A 12 -14.20 10.56 57.76
N GLY A 13 -15.37 9.96 57.51
CA GLY A 13 -15.60 9.06 56.38
C GLY A 13 -15.64 9.74 55.01
N ILE A 14 -15.86 11.05 54.95
CA ILE A 14 -15.90 11.79 53.67
C ILE A 14 -14.54 11.74 52.95
N LEU A 15 -13.43 11.82 53.70
CA LEU A 15 -12.08 11.89 53.15
C LEU A 15 -11.67 10.64 52.36
N PRO A 16 -11.80 9.41 52.89
CA PRO A 16 -11.49 8.19 52.13
C PRO A 16 -12.46 7.97 50.95
N ILE A 17 -13.73 8.36 51.07
CA ILE A 17 -14.70 8.26 49.98
C ILE A 17 -14.32 9.22 48.84
N THR A 18 -14.04 10.49 49.16
CA THR A 18 -13.60 11.48 48.17
C THR A 18 -12.27 11.08 47.52
N ALA A 19 -11.31 10.56 48.29
CA ALA A 19 -10.05 10.07 47.75
C ALA A 19 -10.27 8.89 46.77
N GLY A 20 -11.15 7.95 47.11
CA GLY A 20 -11.52 6.86 46.21
C GLY A 20 -12.17 7.35 44.91
N VAL A 21 -13.08 8.33 45.00
CA VAL A 21 -13.71 8.93 43.81
C VAL A 21 -12.69 9.64 42.93
N ILE A 22 -11.79 10.44 43.51
CA ILE A 22 -10.70 11.10 42.77
C ILE A 22 -9.82 10.08 42.07
N PHE A 23 -9.47 8.99 42.75
CA PHE A 23 -8.66 7.92 42.17
C PHE A 23 -9.34 7.26 40.96
N ILE A 24 -10.65 7.01 41.04
CA ILE A 24 -11.44 6.49 39.90
C ILE A 24 -11.44 7.50 38.74
N PHE A 25 -11.64 8.79 39.01
CA PHE A 25 -11.58 9.81 37.97
C PHE A 25 -10.21 9.87 37.29
N LEU A 26 -9.12 9.80 38.05
CA LEU A 26 -7.76 9.76 37.49
C LEU A 26 -7.53 8.50 36.64
N ALA A 27 -8.07 7.35 37.04
CA ALA A 27 -8.02 6.12 36.24
C ALA A 27 -8.74 6.26 34.90
N LEU A 28 -9.91 6.88 34.90
CA LEU A 28 -10.64 7.14 33.66
C LEU A 28 -9.86 8.09 32.74
N VAL A 29 -9.31 9.18 33.29
CA VAL A 29 -8.50 10.14 32.53
C VAL A 29 -7.26 9.46 31.93
N ALA A 30 -6.56 8.63 32.72
CA ALA A 30 -5.40 7.89 32.26
C ALA A 30 -5.72 6.99 31.05
N ILE A 31 -6.82 6.23 31.14
CA ILE A 31 -7.28 5.36 30.05
C ILE A 31 -7.61 6.19 28.81
N VAL A 32 -8.36 7.29 28.96
CA VAL A 32 -8.77 8.12 27.82
C VAL A 32 -7.56 8.75 27.11
N VAL A 33 -6.59 9.26 27.86
CA VAL A 33 -5.40 9.91 27.29
C VAL A 33 -4.53 8.90 26.53
N ASP A 34 -4.20 7.76 27.14
CA ASP A 34 -3.35 6.76 26.49
C ASP A 34 -4.07 6.08 25.32
N PHE A 35 -5.37 5.81 25.43
CA PHE A 35 -6.17 5.29 24.32
C PHE A 35 -6.30 6.30 23.17
N GLY A 36 -6.45 7.58 23.47
CA GLY A 36 -6.45 8.65 22.46
C GLY A 36 -5.13 8.73 21.71
N ARG A 37 -4.00 8.69 22.43
CA ARG A 37 -2.65 8.63 21.82
C ARG A 37 -2.47 7.38 20.96
N TYR A 38 -2.90 6.22 21.48
CA TYR A 38 -2.88 4.96 20.74
C TYR A 38 -3.69 5.03 19.45
N THR A 39 -4.90 5.58 19.50
CA THR A 39 -5.78 5.66 18.32
C THR A 39 -5.17 6.58 17.26
N ALA A 40 -4.66 7.75 17.67
CA ALA A 40 -3.95 8.65 16.75
C ALA A 40 -2.69 8.00 16.15
N ALA A 41 -1.92 7.25 16.94
CA ALA A 41 -0.74 6.53 16.45
C ALA A 41 -1.11 5.37 15.51
N LYS A 42 -2.23 4.68 15.76
CA LYS A 42 -2.75 3.62 14.88
C LYS A 42 -3.14 4.16 13.51
N GLU A 43 -3.80 5.32 13.44
CA GLU A 43 -4.14 5.97 12.16
C GLU A 43 -2.89 6.40 11.37
N LYS A 44 -1.88 6.93 12.07
CA LYS A 44 -0.57 7.22 11.46
C LYS A 44 0.11 5.94 10.97
N LEU A 45 0.01 4.84 11.72
CA LEU A 45 0.56 3.54 11.33
C LEU A 45 -0.13 2.99 10.07
N GLN A 46 -1.46 3.12 9.98
CA GLN A 46 -2.23 2.77 8.77
C GLN A 46 -1.74 3.60 7.58
N THR A 47 -1.61 4.91 7.75
CA THR A 47 -1.13 5.82 6.69
C THR A 47 0.29 5.45 6.23
N ALA A 48 1.18 5.12 7.17
CA ALA A 48 2.54 4.68 6.85
C ALA A 48 2.54 3.33 6.12
N GLY A 49 1.68 2.39 6.54
CA GLY A 49 1.46 1.11 5.85
C GLY A 49 0.93 1.29 4.43
N ASP A 50 -0.04 2.18 4.22
CA ASP A 50 -0.63 2.46 2.90
C ASP A 50 0.41 3.07 1.96
N ALA A 51 1.21 4.01 2.46
CA ALA A 51 2.33 4.58 1.72
C ALA A 51 3.38 3.52 1.36
N ALA A 52 3.73 2.64 2.31
CA ALA A 52 4.67 1.55 2.09
C ALA A 52 4.15 0.55 1.05
N ALA A 53 2.88 0.15 1.13
CA ALA A 53 2.26 -0.77 0.20
C ALA A 53 2.19 -0.17 -1.22
N LEU A 54 1.83 1.11 -1.32
CA LEU A 54 1.83 1.84 -2.59
C LEU A 54 3.24 1.94 -3.20
N ALA A 55 4.25 2.23 -2.38
CA ALA A 55 5.64 2.29 -2.83
C ALA A 55 6.12 0.92 -3.33
N ALA A 56 5.78 -0.15 -2.61
CA ALA A 56 6.07 -1.51 -3.01
C ALA A 56 5.41 -1.86 -4.36
N ALA A 57 4.13 -1.54 -4.54
CA ALA A 57 3.41 -1.76 -5.81
C ALA A 57 3.97 -0.93 -6.98
N LYS A 58 4.60 0.22 -6.69
CA LYS A 58 5.28 1.05 -7.69
C LYS A 58 6.70 0.61 -8.04
N SER A 59 7.32 -0.29 -7.27
CA SER A 59 8.69 -0.77 -7.53
C SER A 59 8.81 -1.68 -8.76
N VAL A 60 7.68 -1.97 -9.41
CA VAL A 60 7.54 -3.00 -10.42
C VAL A 60 7.77 -2.48 -11.84
N ASP A 61 8.36 -3.31 -12.70
CA ASP A 61 8.38 -3.06 -14.14
C ASP A 61 7.10 -3.63 -14.77
N ARG A 62 6.35 -2.83 -15.53
CA ARG A 62 5.16 -3.29 -16.26
C ARG A 62 5.54 -3.74 -17.67
N TYR A 63 5.01 -4.88 -18.10
CA TYR A 63 5.23 -5.46 -19.41
C TYR A 63 3.92 -5.69 -20.15
N VAL A 64 4.01 -5.60 -21.48
CA VAL A 64 2.87 -5.79 -22.37
C VAL A 64 3.30 -6.61 -23.58
N LYS A 65 2.38 -7.47 -24.04
CA LYS A 65 2.44 -8.15 -25.32
C LYS A 65 1.39 -7.54 -26.22
N LEU A 66 1.84 -6.97 -27.33
CA LEU A 66 1.00 -6.30 -28.31
C LEU A 66 0.96 -7.09 -29.60
N GLU A 67 -0.18 -7.06 -30.26
CA GLU A 67 -0.33 -7.37 -31.68
C GLU A 67 -0.55 -6.05 -32.42
N ILE A 68 0.30 -5.79 -33.40
CA ILE A 68 0.33 -4.52 -34.13
C ILE A 68 0.07 -4.83 -35.59
N ASP A 69 -1.04 -4.35 -36.14
CA ASP A 69 -1.26 -4.34 -37.58
C ASP A 69 -0.40 -3.21 -38.19
N PRO A 70 0.68 -3.54 -38.92
CA PRO A 70 1.61 -2.55 -39.44
C PRO A 70 0.96 -1.61 -40.46
N GLY A 71 -0.23 -1.95 -40.96
CA GLY A 71 -0.99 -1.17 -41.90
C GLY A 71 -1.19 -1.90 -43.22
N SER A 72 -2.15 -1.44 -44.00
CA SER A 72 -2.24 -1.80 -45.39
C SER A 72 -2.51 -0.58 -46.25
N SER A 73 -2.27 -0.82 -47.51
CA SER A 73 -1.46 0.05 -48.30
C SER A 73 -1.82 -0.56 -49.75
N ARG A 74 -1.95 0.14 -50.91
CA ARG A 74 -1.61 -0.26 -52.33
C ARG A 74 -0.79 0.78 -53.15
N GLU A 75 -0.24 0.47 -54.33
CA GLU A 75 0.42 1.42 -55.27
C GLU A 75 -0.68 2.17 -56.02
N CYS A 76 -0.57 3.50 -56.13
CA CYS A 76 -1.46 4.28 -56.99
C CYS A 76 -0.65 4.97 -58.08
N CYS A 77 -1.10 4.79 -59.31
CA CYS A 77 -0.55 5.48 -60.47
C CYS A 77 -1.41 6.70 -60.81
N ASP A 78 -1.56 7.62 -59.85
CA ASP A 78 -2.35 8.86 -60.01
C ASP A 78 -1.53 10.15 -59.75
N CYS A 79 -0.22 10.01 -59.61
CA CYS A 79 0.69 11.14 -59.58
C CYS A 79 1.07 11.54 -61.01
N LYS A 80 1.05 12.84 -61.30
CA LYS A 80 1.24 13.44 -62.64
C LYS A 80 2.54 13.06 -63.39
N LYS A 81 3.42 12.23 -62.82
CA LYS A 81 4.67 11.74 -63.45
C LYS A 81 5.03 10.28 -63.07
N GLY A 82 4.05 9.40 -62.88
CA GLY A 82 4.28 7.95 -62.65
C GLY A 82 3.65 7.42 -61.36
N CYS A 83 3.89 6.14 -61.03
CA CYS A 83 3.39 5.55 -59.79
C CYS A 83 4.11 6.14 -58.57
N CYS A 84 3.34 6.62 -57.59
CA CYS A 84 3.85 7.09 -56.30
C CYS A 84 3.78 5.96 -55.28
N PRO A 85 4.58 6.01 -54.19
CA PRO A 85 4.35 5.22 -53.00
C PRO A 85 3.05 5.71 -52.35
N CYS A 86 1.95 5.26 -52.91
CA CYS A 86 0.83 4.92 -52.07
C CYS A 86 1.32 3.71 -51.31
N CYS A 87 1.26 3.81 -50.01
CA CYS A 87 1.41 2.65 -49.16
C CYS A 87 0.65 1.50 -49.84
N VAL A 88 1.31 0.31 -50.21
CA VAL A 88 0.91 -1.17 -50.33
C VAL A 88 1.12 -2.12 -49.12
N ASP A 89 0.16 -2.96 -48.72
CA ASP A 89 0.18 -4.04 -47.69
C ASP A 89 1.47 -4.15 -46.88
N CYS A 90 1.45 -3.74 -45.61
CA CYS A 90 2.65 -3.65 -44.78
C CYS A 90 3.01 -4.95 -44.06
N GLY A 91 2.37 -6.05 -44.46
CA GLY A 91 2.63 -7.38 -43.93
C GLY A 91 1.67 -7.78 -42.82
N ASP A 92 1.86 -9.00 -42.35
CA ASP A 92 1.02 -9.58 -41.31
C ASP A 92 1.21 -8.86 -39.96
N PRO A 93 0.22 -8.93 -39.06
CA PRO A 93 0.33 -8.40 -37.71
C PRO A 93 1.58 -8.90 -36.97
N ILE A 94 2.26 -7.98 -36.30
CA ILE A 94 3.51 -8.25 -35.60
C ILE A 94 3.24 -8.34 -34.10
N ILE A 95 3.73 -9.41 -33.48
CA ILE A 95 3.68 -9.59 -32.03
C ILE A 95 4.95 -9.02 -31.40
N VAL A 96 4.79 -8.03 -30.53
CA VAL A 96 5.90 -7.36 -29.83
C VAL A 96 5.72 -7.50 -28.32
N VAL A 97 6.81 -7.83 -27.63
CA VAL A 97 6.87 -7.88 -26.17
C VAL A 97 7.88 -6.86 -25.67
N GLY A 98 7.49 -6.07 -24.67
CA GLY A 98 8.37 -5.08 -24.08
C GLY A 98 7.76 -4.42 -22.85
N LYS A 99 8.45 -3.42 -22.33
CA LYS A 99 7.92 -2.62 -21.22
C LYS A 99 6.72 -1.81 -21.68
N GLU A 100 5.69 -1.74 -20.85
CA GLU A 100 4.49 -0.94 -21.11
C GLU A 100 4.85 0.54 -21.27
N ALA A 101 5.82 1.03 -20.48
CA ALA A 101 6.31 2.41 -20.60
C ALA A 101 6.91 2.71 -21.99
N ASP A 102 7.64 1.75 -22.57
CA ASP A 102 8.31 1.95 -23.86
C ASP A 102 7.35 1.76 -25.02
N LEU A 103 6.49 0.74 -24.95
CA LEU A 103 5.59 0.40 -26.04
C LEU A 103 4.34 1.27 -26.03
N ILE A 104 3.65 1.41 -24.90
CA ILE A 104 2.36 2.14 -24.78
C ILE A 104 2.56 3.59 -24.34
N ASP A 105 3.17 3.83 -23.17
CA ASP A 105 3.18 5.19 -22.57
C ASP A 105 3.96 6.19 -23.44
N ASN A 106 5.03 5.73 -24.10
CA ASN A 106 5.85 6.53 -25.02
C ASN A 106 5.51 6.29 -26.51
N GLU A 107 4.39 5.63 -26.81
CA GLU A 107 3.96 5.29 -28.17
C GLU A 107 5.03 4.56 -29.02
N GLY A 108 5.94 3.80 -28.38
CA GLY A 108 7.01 3.09 -29.09
C GLY A 108 6.51 2.01 -30.05
N TRP A 109 5.27 1.53 -29.87
CA TRP A 109 4.61 0.62 -30.80
C TRP A 109 4.48 1.22 -32.22
N ARG A 110 4.45 2.55 -32.36
CA ARG A 110 4.36 3.21 -33.68
C ARG A 110 5.55 2.92 -34.59
N ARG A 111 6.70 2.50 -34.04
CA ARG A 111 7.90 2.16 -34.83
C ARG A 111 7.73 0.89 -35.66
N TYR A 112 6.73 0.07 -35.31
CA TYR A 112 6.36 -1.12 -36.06
C TYR A 112 5.31 -0.81 -37.14
N CYS A 113 4.80 0.42 -37.20
CA CYS A 113 3.94 0.88 -38.27
C CYS A 113 4.72 1.12 -39.55
N CYS A 114 4.02 0.99 -40.67
CA CYS A 114 4.48 1.49 -41.96
C CYS A 114 4.60 3.02 -42.02
N SER A 115 5.22 3.52 -43.09
CA SER A 115 5.36 4.95 -43.36
C SER A 115 4.03 5.70 -43.53
N CYS A 116 2.92 5.01 -43.82
CA CYS A 116 1.56 5.58 -43.83
C CYS A 116 0.82 5.51 -42.49
N GLY A 117 1.43 4.95 -41.45
CA GLY A 117 0.79 4.67 -40.17
C GLY A 117 0.27 3.24 -40.06
N CYS A 118 -0.12 2.87 -38.84
CA CYS A 118 -0.73 1.58 -38.54
C CYS A 118 -2.22 1.58 -38.86
N ASN A 119 -2.77 0.39 -39.06
CA ASN A 119 -4.21 0.20 -39.17
C ASN A 119 -4.82 0.05 -37.76
N GLY A 120 -5.02 1.19 -37.09
CA GLY A 120 -5.61 1.26 -35.75
C GLY A 120 -4.60 1.25 -34.61
N ASP A 121 -5.14 1.16 -33.39
CA ASP A 121 -4.38 1.04 -32.14
C ASP A 121 -3.94 -0.43 -31.93
N PRO A 122 -2.83 -0.68 -31.22
CA PRO A 122 -2.33 -2.03 -30.99
C PRO A 122 -3.29 -2.83 -30.10
N GLU A 123 -3.51 -4.10 -30.46
CA GLU A 123 -4.27 -5.03 -29.64
C GLU A 123 -3.40 -5.58 -28.51
N ILE A 124 -3.98 -5.68 -27.32
CA ILE A 124 -3.26 -6.12 -26.12
C ILE A 124 -3.55 -7.58 -25.85
N LEU A 125 -2.58 -8.42 -26.17
CA LEU A 125 -2.69 -9.87 -26.00
C LEU A 125 -2.42 -10.32 -24.56
N ASP A 126 -1.48 -9.67 -23.87
CA ASP A 126 -1.13 -9.99 -22.48
C ASP A 126 -0.53 -8.78 -21.76
N ARG A 127 -0.74 -8.71 -20.44
CA ARG A 127 -0.16 -7.70 -19.55
C ARG A 127 0.24 -8.32 -18.24
N TRP A 128 1.45 -8.01 -17.80
CA TRP A 128 1.94 -8.47 -16.51
C TRP A 128 2.92 -7.47 -15.93
N VAL A 129 3.30 -7.73 -14.69
CA VAL A 129 4.27 -6.94 -13.96
C VAL A 129 5.36 -7.87 -13.46
N ASP A 130 6.56 -7.34 -13.37
CA ASP A 130 7.72 -8.07 -12.90
C ASP A 130 8.29 -7.42 -11.66
N TYR A 131 8.08 -8.08 -10.53
CA TYR A 131 8.75 -7.74 -9.29
C TYR A 131 10.15 -8.36 -9.32
N LYS A 132 11.14 -7.50 -9.55
CA LYS A 132 12.55 -7.88 -9.59
C LYS A 132 12.96 -8.62 -8.34
N ASN A 133 13.96 -9.50 -8.49
CA ASN A 133 14.54 -10.26 -7.39
C ASN A 133 13.49 -11.03 -6.58
N GLY A 134 12.41 -11.50 -7.23
CA GLY A 134 11.35 -12.24 -6.56
C GLY A 134 10.52 -11.41 -5.57
N GLY A 135 10.59 -10.08 -5.63
CA GLY A 135 9.87 -9.18 -4.72
C GLY A 135 10.76 -8.42 -3.73
N ASP A 136 12.06 -8.69 -3.66
CA ASP A 136 12.95 -8.02 -2.70
C ASP A 136 12.97 -6.50 -2.90
N ASP A 137 12.92 -6.02 -4.15
CA ASP A 137 12.87 -4.58 -4.45
C ASP A 137 11.59 -3.94 -3.88
N ALA A 138 10.47 -4.68 -3.88
CA ALA A 138 9.22 -4.22 -3.28
C ALA A 138 9.31 -4.14 -1.76
N VAL A 139 9.99 -5.10 -1.12
CA VAL A 139 10.27 -5.09 0.32
C VAL A 139 11.15 -3.91 0.70
N ILE A 140 12.20 -3.64 -0.07
CA ILE A 140 13.11 -2.50 0.17
C ILE A 140 12.35 -1.18 0.01
N ALA A 141 11.55 -1.04 -1.06
CA ALA A 141 10.74 0.16 -1.28
C ALA A 141 9.73 0.39 -0.14
N ALA A 142 9.04 -0.67 0.30
CA ALA A 142 8.10 -0.62 1.41
C ALA A 142 8.78 -0.14 2.70
N ASN A 143 9.89 -0.78 3.07
CA ASN A 143 10.62 -0.47 4.30
C ASN A 143 11.17 0.97 4.29
N THR A 144 11.71 1.41 3.15
CA THR A 144 12.26 2.76 3.01
C THR A 144 11.18 3.81 3.23
N VAL A 145 10.01 3.63 2.62
CA VAL A 145 8.89 4.58 2.78
C VAL A 145 8.27 4.47 4.16
N PHE A 146 8.17 3.28 4.74
CA PHE A 146 7.67 3.10 6.09
C PHE A 146 8.54 3.81 7.14
N GLU A 147 9.87 3.65 7.08
CA GLU A 147 10.78 4.27 8.04
C GLU A 147 10.70 5.81 8.05
N ILE A 148 10.43 6.43 6.89
CA ILE A 148 10.24 7.88 6.78
C ILE A 148 8.90 8.33 7.38
N ASN A 149 7.88 7.47 7.35
CA ASN A 149 6.51 7.79 7.76
C ASN A 149 6.10 7.17 9.11
N LYS A 150 6.99 6.44 9.78
CA LYS A 150 6.64 5.73 11.01
C LYS A 150 6.14 6.70 12.10
N PRO A 151 5.11 6.32 12.89
CA PRO A 151 4.60 7.19 13.94
C PRO A 151 5.66 7.44 15.02
N ALA A 152 5.88 8.70 15.39
CA ALA A 152 6.84 9.06 16.44
C ALA A 152 6.50 8.42 17.80
N GLU A 153 5.22 8.20 18.08
CA GLU A 153 4.72 7.53 19.29
C GLU A 153 5.07 6.03 19.34
N MET A 154 5.50 5.44 18.22
CA MET A 154 5.91 4.05 18.08
C MET A 154 7.42 3.92 17.78
N ASP A 155 8.19 4.99 17.98
CA ASP A 155 9.64 4.97 17.85
C ASP A 155 10.31 4.46 19.15
N ALA A 156 11.48 3.84 19.01
CA ALA A 156 12.28 3.39 20.15
C ALA A 156 12.64 4.53 21.12
N GLN A 157 12.82 5.76 20.62
CA GLN A 157 13.10 6.94 21.44
C GLN A 157 11.96 7.30 22.41
N THR A 158 10.72 6.97 22.05
CA THR A 158 9.54 7.17 22.91
C THR A 158 9.18 5.91 23.71
N GLY A 159 10.02 4.88 23.63
CA GLY A 159 9.80 3.57 24.25
C GLY A 159 8.85 2.67 23.46
N GLY A 160 8.45 3.06 22.25
CA GLY A 160 7.66 2.25 21.33
C GLY A 160 8.51 1.37 20.41
N SER A 161 7.84 0.71 19.48
CA SER A 161 8.51 0.06 18.34
C SER A 161 7.54 -0.12 17.18
N SER A 162 7.99 0.05 15.95
CA SER A 162 7.19 -0.26 14.76
C SER A 162 8.00 -1.01 13.71
N ASN A 163 7.35 -1.88 12.95
CA ASN A 163 7.93 -2.56 11.80
C ASN A 163 6.84 -2.90 10.78
N ILE A 164 7.26 -3.36 9.60
CA ILE A 164 6.36 -3.93 8.61
C ILE A 164 6.77 -5.36 8.26
N SER A 165 5.79 -6.13 7.78
CA SER A 165 6.01 -7.37 7.04
C SER A 165 5.34 -7.26 5.67
N VAL A 166 6.02 -7.78 4.65
CA VAL A 166 5.59 -7.76 3.25
C VAL A 166 5.57 -9.18 2.74
N ASP A 167 4.43 -9.66 2.25
CA ASP A 167 4.34 -11.00 1.65
C ASP A 167 4.68 -10.94 0.16
N THR A 168 5.80 -11.54 -0.20
CA THR A 168 6.28 -11.61 -1.60
C THR A 168 6.06 -12.97 -2.24
N SER A 169 5.51 -13.95 -1.51
CA SER A 169 5.42 -15.36 -1.94
C SER A 169 4.59 -15.58 -3.21
N TYR A 170 3.78 -14.60 -3.58
CA TYR A 170 2.90 -14.61 -4.75
C TYR A 170 3.30 -13.58 -5.82
N LEU A 171 4.35 -12.78 -5.59
CA LEU A 171 4.80 -11.72 -6.51
C LEU A 171 5.67 -12.24 -7.67
N SER A 172 6.09 -13.51 -7.65
CA SER A 172 6.86 -14.10 -8.74
C SER A 172 6.05 -14.18 -10.04
N GLN A 173 6.69 -13.98 -11.19
CA GLN A 173 6.06 -14.09 -12.52
C GLN A 173 5.39 -15.45 -12.80
N ASN A 174 5.80 -16.51 -12.11
CA ASN A 174 5.22 -17.86 -12.23
C ASN A 174 3.90 -18.01 -11.46
N ARG A 175 3.47 -16.98 -10.73
CA ARG A 175 2.25 -16.96 -9.90
C ARG A 175 1.26 -15.87 -10.30
N ARG A 176 1.28 -15.45 -11.57
CA ARG A 176 0.30 -14.50 -12.16
C ARG A 176 -1.16 -14.91 -11.95
N ASN A 177 -1.43 -16.21 -11.83
CA ASN A 177 -2.77 -16.75 -11.58
C ASN A 177 -3.23 -16.62 -10.12
N SER A 178 -2.39 -16.08 -9.23
CA SER A 178 -2.76 -15.83 -7.84
C SER A 178 -3.84 -14.74 -7.76
N ARG A 179 -4.85 -14.95 -6.92
CA ARG A 179 -5.89 -13.93 -6.61
C ARG A 179 -5.32 -12.62 -6.03
N PHE A 180 -4.08 -12.67 -5.56
CA PHE A 180 -3.37 -11.59 -4.90
C PHE A 180 -2.50 -10.76 -5.84
N TYR A 181 -2.12 -11.36 -6.97
CA TYR A 181 -1.29 -10.70 -7.96
C TYR A 181 -2.15 -9.68 -8.75
N PRO A 182 -1.64 -8.48 -9.08
CA PRO A 182 -0.29 -7.96 -8.86
C PRO A 182 -0.11 -7.10 -7.60
N SER A 183 -1.10 -7.04 -6.71
CA SER A 183 -1.11 -6.13 -5.55
C SER A 183 -0.07 -6.51 -4.50
N VAL A 184 0.49 -5.54 -3.78
CA VAL A 184 1.42 -5.79 -2.66
C VAL A 184 0.72 -5.56 -1.33
N PHE A 185 0.82 -6.52 -0.41
CA PHE A 185 0.31 -6.39 0.95
C PHE A 185 1.42 -6.04 1.94
N VAL A 186 1.11 -5.10 2.81
CA VAL A 186 1.99 -4.70 3.91
C VAL A 186 1.20 -4.79 5.20
N GLN A 187 1.69 -5.56 6.16
CA GLN A 187 1.18 -5.51 7.53
C GLN A 187 2.13 -4.64 8.34
N ALA A 188 1.63 -3.57 8.94
CA ALA A 188 2.41 -2.76 9.85
C ALA A 188 2.05 -3.11 11.29
N HIS A 189 3.07 -3.28 12.12
CA HIS A 189 2.94 -3.57 13.54
C HIS A 189 3.57 -2.43 14.33
N GLY A 190 2.90 -2.03 15.41
CA GLY A 190 3.33 -0.91 16.23
C GLY A 190 3.07 -1.17 17.71
N LYS A 191 3.91 -0.59 18.56
CA LYS A 191 3.76 -0.58 20.02
C LYS A 191 3.89 0.84 20.52
N VAL A 192 2.89 1.30 21.26
CA VAL A 192 2.89 2.61 21.93
C VAL A 192 3.06 2.37 23.42
N ARG A 193 4.03 3.04 24.03
CA ARG A 193 4.19 3.04 25.49
C ARG A 193 3.12 3.91 26.15
N THR A 194 2.46 3.35 27.17
CA THR A 194 1.51 4.10 27.99
C THR A 194 2.24 5.04 28.93
N LEU A 195 1.66 6.23 29.18
CA LEU A 195 2.24 7.21 30.09
C LEU A 195 1.53 7.20 31.43
N LEU A 196 0.22 7.02 31.42
CA LEU A 196 -0.61 7.11 32.61
C LEU A 196 -1.08 5.74 33.03
N MET A 197 -1.58 4.90 32.12
CA MET A 197 -2.18 3.59 32.44
C MET A 197 -1.26 2.64 33.22
N ASP A 198 0.06 2.82 33.17
CA ASP A 198 1.02 2.01 33.95
C ASP A 198 0.74 2.07 35.46
N PHE A 199 0.17 3.17 35.95
CA PHE A 199 -0.24 3.31 37.35
C PHE A 199 -1.33 2.32 37.78
N LEU A 200 -2.12 1.79 36.83
CA LEU A 200 -3.17 0.79 37.10
C LEU A 200 -2.60 -0.55 37.55
N LYS A 201 -1.28 -0.78 37.41
CA LYS A 201 -0.59 -1.91 38.03
C LYS A 201 -0.77 -1.95 39.56
N LEU A 202 -1.04 -0.80 40.20
CA LEU A 202 -1.39 -0.74 41.63
C LEU A 202 -2.72 -1.43 41.96
N ILE A 203 -3.64 -1.48 41.00
CA ILE A 203 -4.97 -2.09 41.14
C ILE A 203 -4.93 -3.55 40.68
N ASN A 204 -4.26 -3.81 39.57
CA ASN A 204 -4.08 -5.16 39.02
C ASN A 204 -2.62 -5.38 38.60
N PRO A 205 -1.77 -5.94 39.49
CA PRO A 205 -0.35 -6.14 39.23
C PRO A 205 -0.05 -7.14 38.11
N ASN A 206 -1.01 -8.02 37.80
CA ASN A 206 -0.84 -9.08 36.81
C ASN A 206 -1.20 -8.65 35.39
N ALA A 207 -1.78 -7.45 35.21
CA ALA A 207 -2.12 -6.92 33.91
C ALA A 207 -0.97 -6.09 33.33
N ASN A 208 -0.69 -6.28 32.03
CA ASN A 208 0.31 -5.49 31.33
C ASN A 208 -0.34 -4.22 30.76
N PHE A 209 -0.15 -3.12 31.46
CA PHE A 209 -0.60 -1.79 31.02
C PHE A 209 0.52 -0.97 30.38
N GLU A 210 1.71 -1.52 30.16
CA GLU A 210 2.90 -0.75 29.76
C GLU A 210 2.88 -0.39 28.27
N TYR A 211 2.24 -1.22 27.44
CA TYR A 211 2.19 -1.03 25.99
C TYR A 211 0.79 -1.31 25.42
N LEU A 212 0.44 -0.56 24.39
CA LEU A 212 -0.69 -0.83 23.51
C LEU A 212 -0.15 -1.24 22.13
N ASN A 213 -0.54 -2.43 21.67
CA ASN A 213 -0.12 -2.97 20.37
C ASN A 213 -1.14 -2.59 19.29
N ALA A 214 -0.65 -2.12 18.15
CA ALA A 214 -1.43 -1.86 16.96
C ALA A 214 -0.97 -2.77 15.82
N SER A 215 -1.92 -3.20 14.99
CA SER A 215 -1.65 -3.87 13.72
C SER A 215 -2.57 -3.29 12.67
N THR A 216 -2.04 -3.05 11.48
CA THR A 216 -2.77 -2.53 10.33
C THR A 216 -2.42 -3.33 9.08
N CYS A 217 -3.37 -3.46 8.16
CA CYS A 217 -3.17 -4.09 6.86
C CYS A 217 -3.35 -3.01 5.78
N SER A 218 -2.41 -2.99 4.84
CA SER A 218 -2.40 -2.06 3.72
C SER A 218 -2.18 -2.80 2.41
N GLN A 219 -2.90 -2.39 1.37
CA GLN A 219 -2.81 -2.95 0.03
C GLN A 219 -2.40 -1.88 -0.98
N GLY A 220 -1.23 -2.07 -1.61
CA GLY A 220 -0.80 -1.30 -2.76
C GLY A 220 -1.28 -1.97 -4.04
N ARG A 221 -2.01 -1.24 -4.88
CA ARG A 221 -2.51 -1.76 -6.16
C ARG A 221 -1.64 -1.27 -7.32
N THR A 222 -1.39 -2.14 -8.27
CA THR A 222 -0.77 -1.77 -9.55
C THR A 222 -1.86 -1.47 -10.57
N TYR A 223 -1.76 -0.31 -11.23
CA TYR A 223 -2.74 0.15 -12.23
C TYR A 223 -2.20 -0.10 -13.64
N TYR A 224 -3.12 -0.36 -14.59
CA TYR A 224 -2.80 -0.52 -16.01
C TYR A 224 -3.53 0.52 -16.85
N HIS A 225 -2.89 1.05 -17.89
CA HIS A 225 -3.52 2.05 -18.77
C HIS A 225 -4.30 1.35 -19.88
N ASP A 226 -5.62 1.48 -19.96
CA ASP A 226 -6.42 0.88 -21.03
C ASP A 226 -6.33 1.73 -22.31
N VAL A 227 -5.80 1.15 -23.38
CA VAL A 227 -5.60 1.81 -24.68
C VAL A 227 -6.91 2.09 -25.40
N ASN A 228 -7.97 1.31 -25.16
CA ASN A 228 -9.25 1.44 -25.88
C ASN A 228 -10.09 2.62 -25.36
N ASN A 229 -9.90 3.01 -24.11
CA ASN A 229 -10.68 4.10 -23.49
C ASN A 229 -9.82 5.18 -22.81
N GLY A 230 -8.49 5.05 -22.82
CA GLY A 230 -7.54 5.98 -22.20
C GLY A 230 -7.60 6.04 -20.67
N LYS A 231 -8.22 5.06 -20.00
CA LYS A 231 -8.42 5.07 -18.53
C LYS A 231 -7.51 4.09 -17.82
N TRP A 232 -7.13 4.41 -16.60
CA TRP A 232 -6.42 3.47 -15.74
C TRP A 232 -7.40 2.46 -15.13
N GLN A 233 -7.14 1.16 -15.31
CA GLN A 233 -7.88 0.06 -14.72
C GLN A 233 -7.17 -0.48 -13.47
N ARG A 234 -7.96 -0.98 -12.51
CA ARG A 234 -7.51 -1.52 -11.21
C ARG A 234 -7.79 -3.02 -11.10
N PRO A 235 -6.90 -3.81 -10.46
CA PRO A 235 -7.20 -5.19 -10.07
C PRO A 235 -8.29 -5.28 -8.97
N PRO A 236 -8.90 -6.47 -8.77
CA PRO A 236 -10.10 -6.67 -7.93
C PRO A 236 -9.88 -6.44 -6.42
N ASP A 237 -10.95 -6.66 -5.64
CA ASP A 237 -11.31 -6.05 -4.34
C ASP A 237 -10.28 -6.05 -3.19
N ASN A 238 -10.54 -5.18 -2.21
CA ASN A 238 -9.65 -4.85 -1.10
C ASN A 238 -9.45 -6.05 -0.16
N TYR A 239 -8.25 -6.63 -0.12
CA TYR A 239 -7.98 -7.80 0.74
C TYR A 239 -7.73 -7.43 2.20
N CYS A 240 -7.41 -6.17 2.48
CA CYS A 240 -7.21 -5.68 3.85
C CYS A 240 -8.52 -5.25 4.53
N GLU A 241 -9.67 -5.43 3.87
CA GLU A 241 -11.00 -5.29 4.47
C GLU A 241 -11.45 -6.66 5.01
N GLU A 242 -11.05 -6.98 6.24
CA GLU A 242 -11.72 -7.94 7.15
C GLU A 242 -12.01 -7.27 8.50
#